data_AF-A0A846AUB8-F1
#
_entry.id   AF-A0A846AUB8-F1
#
_cell.length_a   1.000
_cell.length_b   1.000
_cell.length_c   1.000
_cell.angle_alpha   90.00
_cell.angle_beta   90.00
_cell.angle_gamma   90.00
#
_symmetry.space_group_name_H-M   'P 1'
#
loop_
_entity.id
_entity.type
_entity.pdbx_description
1 polymer ?
#
loop_
_entity_poly.entity_id
_entity_poly.type
_entity_poly.pdbx_seq_one_letter_code
_entity_poly.pdbx_strand_id
1 'polypeptide(L)'
;MCTAYQYKLRPNKEQAAVIEMWFELLRGQYNSRYKKVADKRQDFHLKTANELLSKADVIAHENLNTKGLAKTHLSKSINDAGWGKFLSILTVKAGNAGQKTIGVNPKNTSQDCSNCGKKVPKELNIGTHSCPHCAVVIDRDVFAFAQHPVGKHDLGNAVINIKNRVAGPSVLKARGARRDTAAGKREAHTKQAL
;
A
#
# COMPACT_ATOMS: atom_id res chain seq x y z
N MET A 1 -32.37 19.70 23.36
CA MET A 1 -32.15 19.06 24.66
C MET A 1 -32.17 17.55 24.47
N CYS A 2 -31.03 16.86 24.56
CA CYS A 2 -31.03 15.39 24.68
C CYS A 2 -30.83 15.04 26.15
N THR A 3 -31.92 14.65 26.82
CA THR A 3 -31.91 14.06 28.16
C THR A 3 -31.37 12.63 28.05
N ALA A 4 -30.05 12.47 28.06
CA ALA A 4 -29.45 11.14 28.18
C ALA A 4 -29.70 10.63 29.61
N TYR A 5 -30.68 9.73 29.76
CA TYR A 5 -30.92 9.00 31.00
C TYR A 5 -29.74 8.06 31.28
N GLN A 6 -28.83 8.51 32.14
CA GLN A 6 -27.74 7.68 32.65
C GLN A 6 -28.27 6.83 33.81
N TYR A 7 -28.75 5.62 33.50
CA TYR A 7 -29.00 4.62 34.54
C TYR A 7 -27.67 4.19 35.15
N LYS A 8 -27.37 4.63 36.38
CA LYS A 8 -26.29 4.05 37.18
C LYS A 8 -26.73 2.68 37.65
N LEU A 9 -26.39 1.64 36.88
CA LEU A 9 -26.51 0.26 37.31
C LEU A 9 -25.70 0.06 38.61
N ARG A 10 -26.34 -0.47 39.64
CA ARG A 10 -25.68 -0.91 40.89
C ARG A 10 -25.84 -2.43 41.01
N PRO A 11 -25.07 -3.21 40.23
CA PRO A 11 -25.16 -4.67 40.27
C PRO A 11 -24.73 -5.19 41.64
N ASN A 12 -25.43 -6.20 42.14
CA ASN A 12 -24.97 -6.97 43.29
C ASN A 12 -23.73 -7.82 42.92
N LYS A 13 -23.12 -8.51 43.90
CA LYS A 13 -21.87 -9.26 43.67
C LYS A 13 -22.01 -10.34 42.58
N GLU A 14 -23.13 -11.05 42.54
CA GLU A 14 -23.38 -12.09 41.54
C GLU A 14 -23.58 -11.50 40.15
N GLN A 15 -24.39 -10.43 40.05
CA GLN A 15 -24.60 -9.70 38.81
C GLN A 15 -23.30 -9.11 38.27
N ALA A 16 -22.45 -8.55 39.13
CA ALA A 16 -21.15 -8.03 38.76
C ALA A 16 -20.23 -9.14 38.22
N ALA A 17 -20.20 -10.31 38.87
CA ALA A 17 -19.42 -11.46 38.40
C ALA A 17 -19.89 -11.94 37.01
N VAL A 18 -21.21 -11.99 36.78
CA VAL A 18 -21.77 -12.31 35.47
C VAL A 18 -21.36 -11.27 34.43
N ILE A 19 -21.47 -9.98 34.72
CA ILE A 19 -21.08 -8.90 33.82
C ILE A 19 -19.59 -8.99 33.44
N GLU A 20 -18.71 -9.22 34.41
CA GLU A 20 -17.27 -9.36 34.15
C GLU A 20 -16.97 -10.58 33.25
N MET A 21 -17.64 -11.72 33.50
CA MET A 21 -17.53 -12.89 32.62
C MET A 21 -17.95 -12.55 31.18
N TRP A 22 -19.08 -11.85 31.00
CA TRP A 22 -19.53 -11.41 29.66
C TRP A 22 -18.53 -10.45 29.02
N PHE A 23 -17.96 -9.51 29.77
CA PHE A 23 -16.95 -8.60 29.23
C PHE A 23 -15.68 -9.32 28.78
N GLU A 24 -15.21 -10.33 29.52
CA GLU A 24 -14.07 -11.13 29.09
C GLU A 24 -14.36 -11.90 27.79
N LEU A 25 -15.55 -12.51 27.67
CA LEU A 25 -15.97 -13.19 26.43
C LEU A 25 -16.04 -12.21 25.25
N LEU A 26 -16.62 -11.03 25.45
CA LEU A 26 -16.72 -9.99 24.42
C LEU A 26 -15.34 -9.44 24.03
N ARG A 27 -14.44 -9.21 24.99
CA ARG A 27 -13.04 -8.83 24.74
C ARG A 27 -12.33 -9.89 23.90
N GLY A 28 -12.48 -11.16 24.24
CA GLY A 28 -11.92 -12.28 23.47
C GLY A 28 -12.41 -12.30 22.02
N GLN A 29 -13.73 -12.15 21.81
CA GLN A 29 -14.31 -12.11 20.47
C GLN A 29 -13.84 -10.88 19.67
N TYR A 30 -13.80 -9.70 20.30
CA TYR A 30 -13.29 -8.47 19.69
C TYR A 30 -11.82 -8.63 19.27
N ASN A 31 -10.97 -9.11 20.17
CA ASN A 31 -9.54 -9.32 19.92
C ASN A 31 -9.29 -10.31 18.78
N SER A 32 -10.07 -11.41 18.72
CA SER A 32 -9.98 -12.38 17.63
C SER A 32 -10.32 -11.77 16.27
N ARG A 33 -11.40 -10.97 16.19
CA ARG A 33 -11.77 -10.26 14.95
C ARG A 33 -10.73 -9.21 14.56
N TYR A 34 -10.23 -8.44 15.53
CA TYR A 34 -9.19 -7.44 15.29
C TYR A 34 -7.90 -8.10 14.76
N LYS A 35 -7.49 -9.23 15.37
CA LYS A 35 -6.36 -10.03 14.91
C LYS A 35 -6.56 -10.52 13.47
N LYS A 36 -7.73 -11.05 13.12
CA LYS A 36 -8.03 -11.50 11.74
C LYS A 36 -7.84 -10.38 10.71
N VAL A 37 -8.31 -9.17 11.02
CA VAL A 37 -8.13 -8.00 10.14
C VAL A 37 -6.64 -7.62 10.03
N ALA A 38 -5.92 -7.61 11.14
CA ALA A 38 -4.48 -7.32 11.15
C ALA A 38 -3.68 -8.36 10.34
N ASP A 39 -3.97 -9.64 10.52
CA ASP A 39 -3.30 -10.75 9.80
C ASP A 39 -3.58 -10.67 8.29
N LYS A 40 -4.82 -10.35 7.88
CA LYS A 40 -5.17 -10.16 6.46
C LYS A 40 -4.47 -8.95 5.83
N ARG A 41 -4.35 -7.85 6.57
CA ARG A 41 -3.61 -6.66 6.11
C ARG A 41 -2.12 -6.98 5.94
N GLN A 42 -1.54 -7.71 6.90
CA GLN A 42 -0.14 -8.13 6.83
C GLN A 42 0.11 -9.08 5.65
N ASP A 43 -0.77 -10.05 5.43
CA ASP A 43 -0.72 -10.96 4.28
C ASP A 43 -0.75 -10.19 2.95
N PHE A 44 -1.68 -9.24 2.82
CA PHE A 44 -1.75 -8.36 1.66
C PHE A 44 -0.45 -7.59 1.44
N HIS A 45 0.09 -6.92 2.47
CA HIS A 45 1.34 -6.17 2.37
C HIS A 45 2.53 -7.04 1.95
N LEU A 46 2.64 -8.25 2.50
CA LEU A 46 3.71 -9.18 2.16
C LEU A 46 3.62 -9.66 0.70
N LYS A 47 2.41 -10.02 0.25
CA LYS A 47 2.16 -10.44 -1.14
C LYS A 47 2.48 -9.32 -2.12
N THR A 48 1.96 -8.12 -1.88
CA THR A 48 2.23 -6.95 -2.72
C THR A 48 3.71 -6.60 -2.76
N ALA A 49 4.42 -6.65 -1.62
CA ALA A 49 5.84 -6.38 -1.58
C ALA A 49 6.64 -7.41 -2.42
N ASN A 50 6.33 -8.70 -2.27
CA ASN A 50 6.98 -9.75 -3.06
C ASN A 50 6.69 -9.60 -4.57
N GLU A 51 5.46 -9.25 -4.93
CA GLU A 51 5.09 -9.02 -6.34
C GLU A 51 5.89 -7.88 -6.94
N LEU A 52 5.95 -6.71 -6.27
CA LEU A 52 6.73 -5.57 -6.76
C LEU A 52 8.22 -5.90 -6.89
N LEU A 53 8.78 -6.56 -5.87
CA LEU A 53 10.19 -6.94 -5.84
C LEU A 53 10.55 -8.02 -6.89
N SER A 54 9.60 -8.87 -7.29
CA SER A 54 9.82 -9.81 -8.40
C SER A 54 9.96 -9.12 -9.77
N LYS A 55 9.42 -7.90 -9.89
CA LYS A 55 9.36 -7.15 -11.15
C LYS A 55 10.46 -6.10 -11.29
N ALA A 56 11.05 -5.63 -10.18
CA ALA A 56 12.03 -4.54 -10.20
C ALA A 56 13.12 -4.69 -9.14
N ASP A 57 14.36 -4.37 -9.52
CA ASP A 57 15.51 -4.33 -8.60
C ASP A 57 15.54 -3.06 -7.73
N VAL A 58 14.90 -1.99 -8.21
CA VAL A 58 14.74 -0.71 -7.51
C VAL A 58 13.28 -0.31 -7.56
N ILE A 59 12.70 -0.01 -6.39
CA ILE A 59 11.34 0.52 -6.26
C ILE A 59 11.42 1.94 -5.72
N ALA A 60 10.97 2.91 -6.51
CA ALA A 60 10.83 4.29 -6.09
C ALA A 60 9.39 4.57 -5.63
N HIS A 61 9.25 5.35 -4.57
CA HIS A 61 7.94 5.78 -4.08
C HIS A 61 8.04 7.22 -3.54
N GLU A 62 6.90 7.88 -3.42
CA GLU A 62 6.82 9.16 -2.74
C GLU A 62 7.14 9.02 -1.25
N ASN A 63 8.04 9.86 -0.73
CA ASN A 63 8.33 9.94 0.70
C ASN A 63 7.31 10.85 1.40
N LEU A 64 6.06 10.39 1.44
CA LEU A 64 4.95 11.11 2.08
C LEU A 64 5.10 11.11 3.60
N ASN A 65 4.74 12.22 4.24
CA ASN A 65 4.57 12.26 5.70
C ASN A 65 3.27 11.53 6.10
N THR A 66 3.30 10.19 6.04
CA THR A 66 2.15 9.33 6.34
C THR A 66 1.60 9.54 7.75
N LYS A 67 2.46 9.79 8.74
CA LYS A 67 2.06 10.13 10.11
C LYS A 67 1.29 11.45 10.18
N GLY A 68 1.72 12.45 9.40
CA GLY A 68 1.02 13.73 9.28
C GLY A 68 -0.34 13.56 8.59
N LEU A 69 -0.37 12.84 7.46
CA LEU A 69 -1.61 12.56 6.72
C LEU A 69 -2.62 11.75 7.55
N ALA A 70 -2.15 10.86 8.41
CA ALA A 70 -2.98 10.09 9.33
C ALA A 70 -3.69 10.96 10.40
N LYS A 71 -3.32 12.25 10.52
CA LYS A 71 -3.92 13.22 11.46
C LYS A 71 -4.77 14.29 10.76
N THR A 72 -5.01 14.16 9.46
CA THR A 72 -5.87 15.08 8.70
C THR A 72 -7.26 14.47 8.46
N HIS A 73 -8.07 15.12 7.63
CA HIS A 73 -9.34 14.55 7.14
C HIS A 73 -9.16 13.23 6.36
N LEU A 74 -7.92 12.90 5.92
CA LEU A 74 -7.57 11.65 5.27
C LEU A 74 -7.22 10.52 6.26
N SER A 75 -7.30 10.77 7.57
CA SER A 75 -6.88 9.84 8.64
C SER A 75 -7.41 8.43 8.44
N LYS A 76 -8.71 8.28 8.17
CA LYS A 76 -9.35 6.98 7.93
C LYS A 76 -8.69 6.27 6.74
N SER A 77 -8.65 6.89 5.57
CA SER A 77 -8.10 6.30 4.34
C SER A 77 -6.63 5.93 4.47
N ILE A 78 -5.82 6.77 5.13
CA ILE A 78 -4.39 6.52 5.34
C ILE A 78 -4.17 5.34 6.29
N ASN A 79 -4.92 5.26 7.38
CA ASN A 79 -4.81 4.17 8.34
C ASN A 79 -5.38 2.86 7.79
N ASP A 80 -6.46 2.92 7.00
CA ASP A 80 -7.05 1.75 6.36
C ASP A 80 -6.09 1.15 5.31
N ALA A 81 -5.43 2.01 4.52
CA ALA A 81 -4.44 1.59 3.53
C ALA A 81 -3.11 1.10 4.13
N GLY A 82 -2.77 1.54 5.35
CA GLY A 82 -1.61 1.01 6.10
C GLY A 82 -0.24 1.36 5.51
N TRP A 83 -0.12 2.49 4.79
CA TRP A 83 1.08 2.85 4.02
C TRP A 83 2.39 2.79 4.82
N GLY A 84 2.40 3.30 6.06
CA GLY A 84 3.60 3.28 6.89
C GLY A 84 4.11 1.86 7.15
N LYS A 85 3.21 0.94 7.49
CA LYS A 85 3.55 -0.47 7.74
C LYS A 85 4.00 -1.15 6.45
N PHE A 86 3.31 -0.90 5.35
CA PHE A 86 3.67 -1.44 4.03
C PHE A 86 5.09 -1.01 3.61
N LEU A 87 5.42 0.29 3.68
CA LEU A 87 6.74 0.80 3.30
C LEU A 87 7.86 0.22 4.18
N SER A 88 7.61 0.00 5.47
CA SER A 88 8.56 -0.69 6.35
C SER A 88 8.78 -2.14 5.92
N ILE A 89 7.70 -2.88 5.62
CA ILE A 89 7.79 -4.26 5.11
C ILE A 89 8.57 -4.31 3.79
N LEU A 90 8.23 -3.43 2.85
CA LEU A 90 8.84 -3.36 1.53
C LEU A 90 10.35 -3.09 1.63
N THR A 91 10.76 -2.15 2.49
CA THR A 91 12.17 -1.79 2.70
C THR A 91 12.98 -2.96 3.26
N VAL A 92 12.45 -3.66 4.27
CA VAL A 92 13.11 -4.85 4.84
C VAL A 92 13.20 -5.98 3.82
N LYS A 93 12.11 -6.26 3.08
CA LYS A 93 12.08 -7.30 2.05
C LYS A 93 13.04 -7.00 0.90
N ALA A 94 13.11 -5.74 0.46
CA ALA A 94 14.04 -5.32 -0.58
C ALA A 94 15.49 -5.53 -0.12
N GLY A 95 15.85 -5.09 1.09
CA GLY A 95 17.19 -5.29 1.64
C GLY A 95 17.59 -6.76 1.71
N ASN A 96 16.70 -7.63 2.17
CA ASN A 96 16.93 -9.08 2.23
C ASN A 96 17.12 -9.71 0.84
N ALA A 97 16.51 -9.14 -0.20
CA ALA A 97 16.64 -9.60 -1.58
C ALA A 97 17.82 -8.98 -2.33
N GLY A 98 18.63 -8.12 -1.69
CA GLY A 98 19.67 -7.34 -2.36
C GLY A 98 19.12 -6.33 -3.36
N GLN A 99 17.90 -5.83 -3.10
CA GLN A 99 17.17 -4.82 -3.87
C GLN A 99 17.01 -3.53 -3.05
N LYS A 100 16.48 -2.46 -3.65
CA LYS A 100 16.40 -1.15 -2.98
C LYS A 100 15.03 -0.50 -3.07
N THR A 101 14.59 0.10 -1.97
CA THR A 101 13.49 1.08 -1.94
C THR A 101 14.04 2.50 -1.86
N ILE A 102 13.47 3.42 -2.63
CA ILE A 102 13.91 4.82 -2.67
C ILE A 102 12.70 5.74 -2.48
N GLY A 103 12.68 6.46 -1.36
CA GLY A 103 11.73 7.55 -1.12
C GLY A 103 12.17 8.83 -1.83
N VAL A 104 11.37 9.35 -2.75
CA VAL A 104 11.63 10.63 -3.43
C VAL A 104 10.83 11.77 -2.80
N ASN A 105 11.25 13.01 -3.02
CA ASN A 105 10.50 14.18 -2.57
C ASN A 105 9.08 14.17 -3.22
N PRO A 106 7.99 14.15 -2.43
CA PRO A 106 6.63 14.10 -2.95
C PRO A 106 6.12 15.43 -3.48
N LYS A 107 6.83 16.54 -3.25
CA LYS A 107 6.32 17.89 -3.55
C LYS A 107 6.02 18.04 -5.04
N ASN A 108 4.76 18.31 -5.37
CA ASN A 108 4.27 18.55 -6.73
C ASN A 108 4.54 17.41 -7.75
N THR A 109 4.82 16.18 -7.33
CA THR A 109 5.02 15.03 -8.25
C THR A 109 3.87 14.87 -9.24
N SER A 110 2.63 15.03 -8.80
CA SER A 110 1.44 14.95 -9.65
C SER A 110 1.08 16.27 -10.34
N GLN A 111 1.71 17.39 -9.96
CA GLN A 111 1.34 18.76 -10.37
C GLN A 111 2.31 19.34 -11.41
N ASP A 112 3.61 19.10 -11.22
CA ASP A 112 4.64 19.52 -12.18
C ASP A 112 4.50 18.69 -13.45
N CYS A 113 4.49 19.35 -14.60
CA CYS A 113 4.41 18.66 -15.88
C CYS A 113 5.72 17.91 -16.14
N SER A 114 5.64 16.59 -16.31
CA SER A 114 6.79 15.74 -16.61
C SER A 114 7.44 16.05 -17.97
N ASN A 115 6.72 16.69 -18.89
CA ASN A 115 7.22 17.05 -20.22
C ASN A 115 7.93 18.43 -20.23
N CYS A 116 7.35 19.46 -19.59
CA CYS A 116 7.87 20.83 -19.67
C CYS A 116 8.29 21.45 -18.33
N GLY A 117 8.14 20.74 -17.22
CA GLY A 117 8.53 21.18 -15.87
C GLY A 117 7.63 22.23 -15.23
N LYS A 118 6.72 22.87 -15.98
CA LYS A 118 5.81 23.89 -15.43
C LYS A 118 4.73 23.26 -14.54
N LYS A 119 4.42 23.94 -13.43
CA LYS A 119 3.41 23.51 -12.47
C LYS A 119 2.01 23.68 -13.06
N VAL A 120 1.19 22.64 -12.96
CA VAL A 120 -0.22 22.64 -13.38
C VAL A 120 -1.08 22.29 -12.16
N PRO A 121 -1.56 23.29 -11.40
CA PRO A 121 -2.42 23.09 -10.24
C PRO A 121 -3.70 22.32 -10.60
N LYS A 122 -4.01 21.28 -9.83
CA LYS A 122 -5.23 20.47 -9.96
C LYS A 122 -5.64 19.83 -8.63
N GLU A 123 -6.91 19.54 -8.49
CA GLU A 123 -7.49 18.84 -7.33
C GLU A 123 -7.17 17.34 -7.34
N LEU A 124 -7.31 16.69 -6.17
CA LEU A 124 -7.01 15.26 -5.98
C LEU A 124 -7.96 14.33 -6.74
N ASN A 125 -9.16 14.79 -7.13
CA ASN A 125 -10.13 14.03 -7.92
C ASN A 125 -9.81 14.01 -9.43
N ILE A 126 -8.90 14.86 -9.91
CA ILE A 126 -8.58 14.98 -11.35
C ILE A 126 -7.60 13.89 -11.75
N GLY A 127 -8.08 12.82 -12.40
CA GLY A 127 -7.26 11.68 -12.85
C GLY A 127 -6.41 11.95 -14.09
N THR A 128 -6.71 12.99 -14.87
CA THR A 128 -5.98 13.32 -16.11
C THR A 128 -5.04 14.51 -15.90
N HIS A 129 -3.80 14.42 -16.36
CA HIS A 129 -2.91 15.55 -16.48
C HIS A 129 -3.01 16.19 -17.88
N SER A 130 -3.72 17.32 -17.97
CA SER A 130 -3.72 18.18 -19.16
C SER A 130 -2.86 19.41 -18.90
N CYS A 131 -1.75 19.57 -19.62
CA CYS A 131 -0.82 20.69 -19.43
C CYS A 131 -1.10 21.83 -20.42
N PRO A 132 -1.46 23.05 -19.95
CA PRO A 132 -1.74 24.19 -20.83
C PRO A 132 -0.48 24.79 -21.48
N HIS A 133 0.72 24.40 -21.03
CA HIS A 133 1.97 25.01 -21.48
C HIS A 133 2.65 24.26 -22.63
N CYS A 134 2.42 22.95 -22.72
CA CYS A 134 3.04 22.11 -23.75
C CYS A 134 2.05 21.11 -24.36
N ALA A 135 0.76 21.26 -24.07
CA ALA A 135 -0.34 20.45 -24.60
C ALA A 135 -0.25 18.93 -24.34
N VAL A 136 0.60 18.46 -23.41
CA VAL A 136 0.62 17.04 -23.04
C VAL A 136 -0.66 16.68 -22.30
N VAL A 137 -1.27 15.56 -22.70
CA VAL A 137 -2.44 14.98 -22.04
C VAL A 137 -2.12 13.51 -21.76
N ILE A 138 -1.94 13.18 -20.49
CA ILE A 138 -1.61 11.82 -20.00
C ILE A 138 -2.37 11.55 -18.70
N ASP A 139 -2.40 10.29 -18.26
CA ASP A 139 -2.89 9.97 -16.92
C ASP A 139 -2.03 10.67 -15.84
N ARG A 140 -2.65 11.03 -14.72
CA ARG A 140 -1.94 11.67 -13.59
C ARG A 140 -1.04 10.69 -12.85
N ASP A 141 -1.51 9.48 -12.54
CA ASP A 141 -0.90 8.57 -11.56
C ASP A 141 -0.63 7.16 -12.10
N VAL A 142 -1.35 6.71 -13.12
CA VAL A 142 -1.36 5.32 -13.58
C VAL A 142 -0.03 4.95 -14.21
N PHE A 143 0.54 3.85 -13.74
CA PHE A 143 1.52 3.07 -14.48
C PHE A 143 0.73 2.03 -15.29
N ALA A 144 0.69 2.13 -16.61
CA ALA A 144 0.08 1.08 -17.43
C ALA A 144 1.07 -0.09 -17.53
N PHE A 145 0.85 -1.16 -16.76
CA PHE A 145 1.58 -2.42 -16.99
C PHE A 145 0.95 -3.27 -18.12
N ALA A 146 -0.32 -3.03 -18.48
CA ALA A 146 -0.96 -3.46 -19.73
C ALA A 146 -2.40 -2.90 -19.81
N GLN A 147 -2.87 -2.66 -21.04
CA GLN A 147 -4.26 -2.42 -21.47
C GLN A 147 -4.91 -1.04 -21.16
N HIS A 148 -4.43 0.04 -21.77
CA HIS A 148 -5.29 1.17 -22.14
C HIS A 148 -4.90 1.72 -23.53
N PRO A 149 -5.87 1.96 -24.45
CA PRO A 149 -5.58 2.31 -25.85
C PRO A 149 -5.34 3.81 -26.08
N VAL A 150 -4.86 4.56 -25.08
CA VAL A 150 -4.74 6.02 -25.18
C VAL A 150 -3.28 6.46 -25.11
N GLY A 151 -2.65 6.54 -26.29
CA GLY A 151 -1.56 7.46 -26.63
C GLY A 151 -0.22 7.36 -25.89
N LYS A 152 0.82 6.87 -26.58
CA LYS A 152 2.28 7.15 -26.54
C LYS A 152 3.05 7.31 -25.20
N HIS A 153 2.41 7.31 -24.04
CA HIS A 153 3.07 7.33 -22.74
C HIS A 153 2.44 6.28 -21.84
N ASP A 154 3.10 5.12 -21.73
CA ASP A 154 2.66 4.02 -20.84
C ASP A 154 2.72 4.40 -19.35
N LEU A 155 3.26 5.58 -19.03
CA LEU A 155 3.47 6.09 -17.67
C LEU A 155 2.74 7.42 -17.49
N GLY A 156 1.98 7.52 -16.40
CA GLY A 156 1.35 8.75 -15.96
C GLY A 156 2.36 9.79 -15.45
N ASN A 157 1.90 11.03 -15.36
CA ASN A 157 2.73 12.20 -15.05
C ASN A 157 3.51 12.05 -13.74
N ALA A 158 2.85 11.62 -12.66
CA ALA A 158 3.45 11.45 -11.35
C ALA A 158 4.52 10.37 -11.37
N VAL A 159 4.29 9.26 -12.08
CA VAL A 159 5.23 8.15 -12.23
C VAL A 159 6.52 8.63 -12.89
N ILE A 160 6.40 9.39 -13.99
CA ILE A 160 7.55 9.95 -14.69
C ILE A 160 8.35 10.88 -13.77
N ASN A 161 7.67 11.76 -13.04
CA ASN A 161 8.32 12.65 -12.09
C ASN A 161 9.01 11.92 -10.93
N ILE A 162 8.39 10.85 -10.39
CA ILE A 162 9.00 10.02 -9.35
C ILE A 162 10.29 9.40 -9.89
N LYS A 163 10.23 8.79 -11.10
CA LYS A 163 11.40 8.21 -11.77
C LYS A 163 12.52 9.23 -11.95
N ASN A 164 12.20 10.43 -12.44
CA ASN A 164 13.18 11.49 -12.69
C ASN A 164 13.82 12.04 -11.41
N ARG A 165 13.18 11.86 -10.25
CA ARG A 165 13.68 12.31 -8.93
C ARG A 165 14.51 11.26 -8.21
N VAL A 166 14.60 10.04 -8.73
CA VAL A 166 15.42 8.99 -8.13
C VAL A 166 16.89 9.40 -8.24
N ALA A 167 17.54 9.63 -7.09
CA ALA A 167 18.97 9.83 -7.00
C ALA A 167 19.62 8.62 -6.32
N GLY A 168 20.74 8.13 -6.87
CA GLY A 168 21.55 7.08 -6.26
C GLY A 168 21.99 5.99 -7.25
N PRO A 169 23.02 5.20 -6.89
CA PRO A 169 23.56 4.17 -7.77
C PRO A 169 22.54 3.04 -8.00
N SER A 170 22.64 2.40 -9.16
CA SER A 170 21.98 1.12 -9.43
C SER A 170 22.39 0.08 -8.40
N VAL A 171 21.50 -0.86 -8.09
CA VAL A 171 21.83 -1.93 -7.13
C VAL A 171 22.85 -2.87 -7.75
N LEU A 172 23.95 -3.12 -7.05
CA LEU A 172 24.89 -4.18 -7.41
C LEU A 172 24.19 -5.51 -7.17
N LYS A 173 23.78 -6.21 -8.24
CA LYS A 173 23.25 -7.56 -8.11
C LYS A 173 24.30 -8.42 -7.40
N ALA A 174 23.96 -8.93 -6.22
CA ALA A 174 24.65 -10.09 -5.69
C ALA A 174 24.43 -11.22 -6.70
N ARG A 175 25.45 -11.52 -7.52
CA ARG A 175 25.48 -12.75 -8.32
C ARG A 175 25.40 -13.92 -7.33
N GLY A 176 24.25 -14.59 -7.20
CA GLY A 176 24.22 -15.90 -6.53
C GLY A 176 23.01 -16.32 -5.70
N ALA A 177 21.96 -15.52 -5.50
CA ALA A 177 20.72 -16.04 -4.92
C ALA A 177 19.78 -16.50 -6.05
N ARG A 178 19.69 -17.81 -6.26
CA ARG A 178 18.96 -18.45 -7.36
C ARG A 178 17.54 -17.92 -7.48
N ARG A 179 17.16 -17.49 -8.70
CA ARG A 179 15.77 -17.53 -9.13
C ARG A 179 15.47 -18.99 -9.46
N ASP A 180 15.10 -19.79 -8.46
CA ASP A 180 14.49 -21.08 -8.74
C ASP A 180 13.05 -20.83 -9.20
N THR A 181 12.91 -20.36 -10.44
CA THR A 181 11.69 -20.59 -11.23
C THR A 181 11.78 -22.03 -11.75
N ALA A 182 11.51 -23.00 -10.88
CA ALA A 182 11.38 -24.39 -11.28
C ALA A 182 9.90 -24.69 -11.54
N ALA A 183 9.55 -24.70 -12.82
CA ALA A 183 8.40 -25.41 -13.32
C ALA A 183 8.52 -26.91 -13.02
N GLY A 184 7.40 -27.53 -12.62
CA GLY A 184 7.07 -28.92 -12.92
C GLY A 184 7.55 -29.99 -11.93
N LYS A 185 6.60 -30.54 -11.18
CA LYS A 185 6.41 -32.00 -11.17
C LYS A 185 4.93 -32.33 -11.04
N ARG A 186 4.41 -32.95 -12.10
CA ARG A 186 3.19 -33.76 -12.11
C ARG A 186 3.43 -34.91 -11.13
N GLU A 187 2.51 -35.13 -10.19
CA GLU A 187 2.35 -36.44 -9.58
C GLU A 187 1.13 -37.10 -10.21
N ALA A 188 1.42 -38.18 -10.93
CA ALA A 188 0.45 -39.14 -11.39
C ALA A 188 -0.09 -39.89 -10.17
N HIS A 189 -1.41 -39.83 -9.95
CA HIS A 189 -2.10 -40.85 -9.18
C HIS A 189 -2.86 -41.74 -10.16
N THR A 190 -2.26 -42.87 -10.47
CA THR A 190 -2.93 -44.04 -11.06
C THR A 190 -3.11 -45.07 -9.95
N LYS A 191 -4.23 -45.81 -10.04
CA LYS A 191 -4.72 -46.93 -9.22
C LYS A 191 -5.69 -46.50 -8.10
N GLN A 192 -6.89 -47.08 -7.97
CA GLN A 192 -7.43 -48.30 -8.58
C GLN A 192 -8.96 -48.29 -8.48
N ALA A 193 -9.62 -48.81 -9.52
CA ALA A 193 -10.95 -49.39 -9.42
C ALA A 193 -10.83 -50.74 -8.70
N LEU A 194 -11.64 -50.91 -7.65
CA LEU A 194 -12.46 -52.08 -7.32
C LEU A 194 -13.36 -51.68 -6.14
#